data_AF-A0A8C5KGP6-F1
#
_entry.id   AF-A0A8C5KGP6-F1
#
_cell.length_a   1.000
_cell.length_b   1.000
_cell.length_c   1.000
_cell.angle_alpha   90.00
_cell.angle_beta   90.00
_cell.angle_gamma   90.00
#
_symmetry.space_group_name_H-M   'P 1'
#
loop_
_entity.id
_entity.type
_entity.pdbx_description
1 polymer ?
#
loop_
_entity_poly.entity_id
_entity_poly.type
_entity_poly.pdbx_seq_one_letter_code
_entity_poly.pdbx_strand_id
1 'polypeptide(L)'
;MGKKSRVKTQKSGAGATATVSPKEILNLTSELLQKCSSPAPGPGKEWEEYVQIRSLVEKIRKKQKGLSVTFDGKREDYFPDLMKWASENGASVEGFETVNFKEEGFGLRATRDIKAEELFLWVPRKLLMTVESAKNSVLGPLYSQDRILQAMGNIALAFHLLCERANPNSFWQPYIQTLPSEYDTPLYFEEEEVRCLQSTQAIHDVFSQYKNTARQYAYFYKVIQTHPHANKLPLKDSFTYEDYRWAVSSVMTRQNQIPTEDGSRVTLALIPLWDMCNHTNGLVMTSPGC
;
A
#
# COMPACT_ATOMS: atom_id res chain seq x y z
N MET A 1 -21.46 -13.47 20.30
CA MET A 1 -22.26 -13.05 19.13
C MET A 1 -21.42 -12.08 18.31
N GLY A 2 -20.79 -12.56 17.22
CA GLY A 2 -19.82 -11.78 16.46
C GLY A 2 -20.51 -10.78 15.52
N LYS A 3 -20.26 -9.48 15.72
CA LYS A 3 -20.55 -8.46 14.71
C LYS A 3 -19.60 -8.69 13.54
N LYS A 4 -20.06 -9.31 12.46
CA LYS A 4 -19.31 -9.34 11.20
C LYS A 4 -19.22 -7.89 10.70
N SER A 5 -18.01 -7.32 10.73
CA SER A 5 -17.70 -6.03 10.13
C SER A 5 -18.07 -6.06 8.65
N ARG A 6 -18.88 -5.10 8.18
CA ARG A 6 -19.33 -5.03 6.78
C ARG A 6 -18.28 -4.28 5.96
N VAL A 7 -17.71 -4.95 4.95
CA VAL A 7 -16.91 -4.28 3.91
C VAL A 7 -17.85 -3.51 2.99
N LYS A 8 -17.65 -2.21 2.84
CA LYS A 8 -18.33 -1.42 1.81
C LYS A 8 -17.44 -1.31 0.58
N THR A 9 -17.76 -2.10 -0.43
CA THR A 9 -17.33 -1.80 -1.80
C THR A 9 -18.20 -0.65 -2.28
N GLN A 10 -17.62 0.49 -2.66
CA GLN A 10 -18.40 1.56 -3.29
C GLN A 10 -18.85 1.12 -4.69
N LYS A 11 -19.99 0.43 -4.78
CA LYS A 11 -20.65 0.18 -6.07
C LYS A 11 -21.17 1.49 -6.66
N SER A 12 -21.17 1.59 -7.98
CA SER A 12 -21.73 2.70 -8.75
C SER A 12 -23.24 2.85 -8.48
N GLY A 13 -23.63 3.74 -7.56
CA GLY A 13 -25.04 4.05 -7.32
C GLY A 13 -25.31 5.37 -6.61
N ALA A 14 -25.92 6.30 -7.36
CA ALA A 14 -26.79 7.43 -6.97
C ALA A 14 -26.31 8.44 -5.91
N GLY A 15 -25.38 9.30 -6.33
CA GLY A 15 -25.25 10.69 -5.86
C GLY A 15 -24.87 11.54 -7.07
N ALA A 16 -25.50 12.69 -7.28
CA ALA A 16 -25.43 13.50 -8.49
C ALA A 16 -24.05 14.18 -8.72
N THR A 17 -23.01 13.39 -8.90
CA THR A 17 -21.78 13.73 -9.61
C THR A 17 -21.82 12.98 -10.93
N ALA A 18 -21.73 13.70 -12.06
CA ALA A 18 -21.77 13.11 -13.40
C ALA A 18 -20.94 11.82 -13.43
N THR A 19 -21.59 10.68 -13.69
CA THR A 19 -20.93 9.38 -13.77
C THR A 19 -19.91 9.44 -14.90
N VAL A 20 -18.65 9.63 -14.55
CA VAL A 20 -17.53 9.70 -15.50
C VAL A 20 -17.49 8.38 -16.25
N SER A 21 -17.49 8.44 -17.58
CA SER A 21 -17.49 7.21 -18.38
C SER A 21 -16.17 6.47 -18.20
N PRO A 22 -16.17 5.12 -18.12
CA PRO A 22 -14.92 4.34 -18.09
C PRO A 22 -13.97 4.67 -19.25
N LYS A 23 -14.54 5.02 -20.42
CA LYS A 23 -13.79 5.46 -21.60
C LYS A 23 -13.02 6.77 -21.36
N GLU A 24 -13.59 7.70 -20.61
CA GLU A 24 -12.94 8.97 -20.26
C GLU A 24 -11.74 8.75 -19.34
N ILE A 25 -11.88 7.92 -18.29
CA ILE A 25 -10.74 7.57 -17.41
C ILE A 25 -9.66 6.82 -18.18
N LEU A 26 -10.03 5.92 -19.10
CA LEU A 26 -9.07 5.21 -19.95
C LEU A 26 -8.27 6.17 -20.85
N ASN A 27 -8.91 7.22 -21.38
CA ASN A 27 -8.23 8.24 -22.18
C ASN A 27 -7.26 9.06 -21.32
N LEU A 28 -7.70 9.52 -20.15
CA LEU A 28 -6.85 10.30 -19.23
C LEU A 28 -5.65 9.48 -18.72
N THR A 29 -5.86 8.19 -18.42
CA THR A 29 -4.76 7.30 -18.01
C THR A 29 -3.81 7.01 -19.17
N SER A 30 -4.30 6.91 -20.42
CA SER A 30 -3.44 6.79 -21.59
C SER A 30 -2.57 8.04 -21.81
N GLU A 31 -3.15 9.23 -21.64
CA GLU A 31 -2.42 10.51 -21.67
C GLU A 31 -1.35 10.57 -20.55
N LEU A 32 -1.73 10.20 -19.32
CA LEU A 32 -0.81 10.14 -18.19
C LEU A 32 0.34 9.16 -18.43
N LEU A 33 0.06 7.98 -18.98
CA LEU A 33 1.08 6.98 -19.30
C LEU A 33 2.08 7.51 -20.32
N GLN A 34 1.60 8.16 -21.38
CA GLN A 34 2.47 8.78 -22.39
C GLN A 34 3.33 9.89 -21.78
N LYS A 35 2.72 10.75 -20.96
CA LYS A 35 3.44 11.84 -20.29
C LYS A 35 4.54 11.32 -19.38
N CYS A 36 4.25 10.37 -18.50
CA CYS A 36 5.22 9.86 -17.53
C CYS A 36 6.25 8.88 -18.13
N SER A 37 6.02 8.38 -19.35
CA SER A 37 6.97 7.55 -20.10
C SER A 37 7.90 8.37 -21.01
N SER A 38 7.68 9.69 -21.10
CA SER A 38 8.59 10.58 -21.80
C SER A 38 9.95 10.62 -21.10
N PRO A 39 11.07 10.74 -21.85
CA PRO A 39 12.41 10.89 -21.28
C PRO A 39 12.47 12.00 -20.23
N ALA A 40 13.47 11.95 -19.34
CA ALA A 40 13.71 13.04 -18.40
C ALA A 40 13.80 14.37 -19.16
N PRO A 41 13.07 15.41 -18.73
CA PRO A 41 13.17 16.71 -19.35
C PRO A 41 14.58 17.27 -19.11
N GLY A 42 15.00 18.22 -19.94
CA GLY A 42 16.30 18.87 -19.73
C GLY A 42 16.42 19.49 -18.32
N PRO A 43 17.64 19.63 -17.77
CA PRO A 43 17.86 20.22 -16.46
C PRO A 43 17.11 21.55 -16.30
N GLY A 44 16.45 21.74 -15.16
CA GLY A 44 15.65 22.94 -14.88
C GLY A 44 14.22 22.94 -15.42
N LYS A 45 13.76 21.86 -16.07
CA LYS A 45 12.35 21.68 -16.51
C LYS A 45 11.56 20.64 -15.70
N GLU A 46 12.17 20.09 -14.66
CA GLU A 46 11.58 19.00 -13.87
C GLU A 46 10.40 19.48 -13.02
N TRP A 47 10.45 20.70 -12.50
CA TRP A 47 9.34 21.30 -11.75
C TRP A 47 8.11 21.48 -12.66
N GLU A 48 8.29 22.02 -13.86
CA GLU A 48 7.19 22.18 -14.83
C GLU A 48 6.62 20.82 -15.25
N GLU A 49 7.47 19.81 -15.45
CA GLU A 49 7.00 18.44 -15.70
C GLU A 49 6.21 17.89 -14.50
N TYR A 50 6.71 18.06 -13.28
CA TYR A 50 6.04 17.63 -12.05
C TYR A 50 4.65 18.24 -11.92
N VAL A 51 4.52 19.57 -12.09
CA VAL A 51 3.23 20.27 -12.03
C VAL A 51 2.27 19.78 -13.12
N GLN A 52 2.78 19.53 -14.34
CA GLN A 52 1.96 18.98 -15.43
C GLN A 52 1.45 17.57 -15.11
N ILE A 53 2.29 16.69 -14.58
CA ILE A 53 1.89 15.34 -14.15
C ILE A 53 0.88 15.43 -13.00
N ARG A 54 1.13 16.29 -12.00
CA ARG A 54 0.23 16.52 -10.86
C ARG A 54 -1.15 16.98 -11.33
N SER A 55 -1.21 17.91 -12.27
CA SER A 55 -2.48 18.38 -12.86
C SER A 55 -3.29 17.26 -13.50
N LEU A 56 -2.64 16.36 -14.25
CA LEU A 56 -3.30 15.18 -14.84
C LEU A 56 -3.77 14.18 -13.77
N VAL A 57 -2.93 13.91 -12.77
CA VAL A 57 -3.26 13.03 -11.65
C VAL A 57 -4.47 13.57 -10.88
N GLU A 58 -4.48 14.85 -10.51
CA GLU A 58 -5.60 15.48 -9.80
C GLU A 58 -6.88 15.50 -10.63
N LYS A 59 -6.78 15.70 -11.95
CA LYS A 59 -7.92 15.60 -12.87
C LYS A 59 -8.52 14.19 -12.87
N ILE A 60 -7.69 13.14 -12.81
CA ILE A 60 -8.15 11.74 -12.69
C ILE A 60 -8.76 11.50 -11.31
N ARG A 61 -8.07 11.91 -10.23
CA ARG A 61 -8.52 11.71 -8.85
C ARG A 61 -9.87 12.34 -8.57
N LYS A 62 -10.11 13.59 -9.01
CA LYS A 62 -11.39 14.30 -8.86
C LYS A 62 -12.56 13.62 -9.60
N LYS A 63 -12.25 12.75 -10.56
CA LYS A 63 -13.21 11.96 -11.33
C LYS A 63 -13.42 10.55 -10.77
N GLN A 64 -12.67 10.18 -9.73
CA GLN A 64 -12.75 8.90 -9.03
C GLN A 64 -13.29 9.10 -7.61
N LYS A 65 -13.59 8.00 -6.91
CA LYS A 65 -14.25 8.04 -5.60
C LYS A 65 -13.31 7.83 -4.40
N GLY A 66 -12.02 8.18 -4.55
CA GLY A 66 -11.00 7.87 -3.55
C GLY A 66 -10.70 6.37 -3.45
N LEU A 67 -10.47 5.86 -2.24
CA LEU A 67 -10.24 4.43 -2.00
C LEU A 67 -11.48 3.60 -2.38
N SER A 68 -11.28 2.57 -3.20
CA SER A 68 -12.36 1.68 -3.68
C SER A 68 -13.03 0.91 -2.54
N VAL A 69 -12.26 0.60 -1.50
CA VAL A 69 -12.73 -0.12 -0.30
C VAL A 69 -12.42 0.71 0.93
N THR A 70 -13.48 1.00 1.69
CA THR A 70 -13.44 1.67 2.99
C THR A 70 -14.11 0.79 4.03
N PHE A 71 -13.75 1.00 5.30
CA PHE A 71 -14.29 0.24 6.42
C PHE A 71 -15.15 1.15 7.29
N ASP A 72 -16.24 0.62 7.86
CA ASP A 72 -17.23 1.43 8.60
C ASP A 72 -16.75 1.89 9.99
N GLY A 73 -15.76 1.19 10.58
CA GLY A 73 -15.21 1.48 11.91
C GLY A 73 -13.98 2.37 11.86
N LYS A 74 -13.57 2.85 13.04
CA LYS A 74 -12.28 3.54 13.20
C LYS A 74 -11.15 2.52 13.19
N ARG A 75 -9.93 3.00 12.93
CA ARG A 75 -8.75 2.15 12.87
C ARG A 75 -8.55 1.36 14.17
N GLU A 76 -8.77 2.00 15.31
CA GLU A 76 -8.62 1.39 16.63
C GLU A 76 -9.66 0.30 16.95
N ASP A 77 -10.83 0.34 16.29
CA ASP A 77 -11.87 -0.69 16.47
C ASP A 77 -11.41 -2.07 15.95
N TYR A 78 -10.39 -2.10 15.09
CA TYR A 78 -9.88 -3.32 14.45
C TYR A 78 -8.66 -3.94 15.15
N PHE A 79 -8.01 -3.24 16.09
CA PHE A 79 -6.86 -3.81 16.80
C PHE A 79 -7.19 -5.07 17.63
N PRO A 80 -8.36 -5.20 18.30
CA PRO A 80 -8.71 -6.44 18.98
C PRO A 80 -8.74 -7.66 18.03
N ASP A 81 -9.25 -7.48 16.80
CA ASP A 81 -9.29 -8.53 15.80
C ASP A 81 -7.88 -8.87 15.26
N LEU A 82 -7.01 -7.87 15.11
CA LEU A 82 -5.59 -8.08 14.79
C LEU A 82 -4.90 -8.92 15.86
N MET A 83 -5.05 -8.56 17.14
CA MET A 83 -4.43 -9.30 18.26
C MET A 83 -4.96 -10.74 18.33
N LYS A 84 -6.27 -10.92 18.20
CA LYS A 84 -6.88 -12.25 18.19
C LYS A 84 -6.35 -13.11 17.04
N TRP A 85 -6.35 -12.58 15.81
CA TRP A 85 -5.85 -13.29 14.63
C TRP A 85 -4.36 -13.62 14.73
N ALA A 86 -3.54 -12.69 15.23
CA ALA A 86 -2.12 -12.92 15.43
C ALA A 86 -1.87 -14.01 16.48
N SER A 87 -2.60 -13.99 17.59
CA SER A 87 -2.56 -15.00 18.66
C SER A 87 -2.95 -16.39 18.15
N GLU A 88 -4.06 -16.50 17.41
CA GLU A 88 -4.55 -17.75 16.81
C GLU A 88 -3.54 -18.40 15.82
N ASN A 89 -2.57 -17.63 15.34
CA ASN A 89 -1.52 -18.08 14.43
C ASN A 89 -0.12 -18.08 15.08
N GLY A 90 -0.03 -17.95 16.40
CA GLY A 90 1.20 -18.17 17.17
C GLY A 90 2.13 -16.95 17.32
N ALA A 91 1.66 -15.74 17.05
CA ALA A 91 2.41 -14.52 17.38
C ALA A 91 2.31 -14.17 18.87
N SER A 92 3.32 -13.47 19.38
CA SER A 92 3.27 -12.82 20.69
C SER A 92 2.23 -11.70 20.69
N VAL A 93 1.33 -11.65 21.68
CA VAL A 93 0.29 -10.59 21.78
C VAL A 93 0.15 -10.04 23.21
N GLU A 94 1.08 -10.39 24.09
CA GLU A 94 1.09 -9.99 25.50
C GLU A 94 2.26 -9.05 25.80
N GLY A 95 2.12 -8.23 26.84
CA GLY A 95 3.17 -7.30 27.28
C GLY A 95 3.22 -5.97 26.54
N PHE A 96 2.29 -5.73 25.60
CA PHE A 96 2.11 -4.45 24.95
C PHE A 96 0.65 -4.18 24.57
N GLU A 97 0.32 -2.94 24.28
CA GLU A 97 -0.97 -2.47 23.78
C GLU A 97 -0.78 -1.45 22.66
N THR A 98 -1.80 -1.27 21.81
CA THR A 98 -1.78 -0.25 20.74
C THR A 98 -2.25 1.10 21.29
N VAL A 99 -1.46 2.14 21.06
CA VAL A 99 -1.75 3.51 21.54
C VAL A 99 -1.54 4.50 20.40
N ASN A 100 -2.42 5.49 20.29
CA ASN A 100 -2.22 6.62 19.39
C ASN A 100 -1.37 7.70 20.08
N PHE A 101 -0.09 7.77 19.73
CA PHE A 101 0.85 8.79 20.21
C PHE A 101 0.71 10.07 19.39
N LYS A 102 0.97 11.21 20.01
CA LYS A 102 0.75 12.52 19.37
C LYS A 102 1.74 12.77 18.21
N GLU A 103 2.97 12.31 18.31
CA GLU A 103 4.03 12.65 17.34
C GLU A 103 4.14 11.61 16.22
N GLU A 104 4.07 10.33 16.55
CA GLU A 104 4.32 9.22 15.62
C GLU A 104 3.02 8.52 15.16
N GLY A 105 1.88 8.90 15.73
CA GLY A 105 0.61 8.21 15.52
C GLY A 105 0.54 6.88 16.28
N PHE A 106 -0.15 5.88 15.71
CA PHE A 106 -0.32 4.60 16.38
C PHE A 106 0.98 3.82 16.50
N GLY A 107 1.30 3.38 17.72
CA GLY A 107 2.41 2.47 18.01
C GLY A 107 2.13 1.49 19.14
N LEU A 108 3.15 0.73 19.54
CA LEU A 108 3.08 -0.21 20.67
C LEU A 108 3.60 0.45 21.97
N ARG A 109 2.84 0.32 23.05
CA ARG A 109 3.24 0.71 24.42
C ARG A 109 3.41 -0.55 25.26
N ALA A 110 4.50 -0.66 26.01
CA ALA A 110 4.69 -1.76 26.95
C ALA A 110 3.65 -1.71 28.10
N THR A 111 3.12 -2.87 28.48
CA THR A 111 2.18 -3.03 29.62
C THR A 111 2.85 -3.71 30.83
N ARG A 112 4.15 -3.98 30.71
CA ARG A 112 5.04 -4.50 31.73
C ARG A 112 6.46 -3.99 31.45
N ASP A 113 7.35 -4.14 32.41
CA ASP A 113 8.77 -3.90 32.16
C ASP A 113 9.29 -4.92 31.14
N ILE A 114 10.00 -4.42 30.12
CA ILE A 114 10.68 -5.21 29.09
C ILE A 114 12.16 -4.89 29.19
N LYS A 115 13.00 -5.90 29.41
CA LYS A 115 14.45 -5.70 29.53
C LYS A 115 15.09 -5.56 28.15
N ALA A 116 16.22 -4.86 28.09
CA ALA A 116 17.07 -4.90 26.90
C ALA A 116 17.43 -6.36 26.56
N GLU A 117 17.48 -6.67 25.27
CA GLU A 117 17.74 -8.01 24.72
C GLU A 117 16.66 -9.08 25.00
N GLU A 118 15.55 -8.72 25.65
CA GLU A 118 14.42 -9.61 25.82
C GLU A 118 13.66 -9.84 24.51
N LEU A 119 13.47 -11.11 24.11
CA LEU A 119 12.58 -11.46 23.02
C LEU A 119 11.11 -11.27 23.44
N PHE A 120 10.58 -10.07 23.22
CA PHE A 120 9.20 -9.73 23.59
C PHE A 120 8.20 -9.83 22.43
N LEU A 121 8.68 -9.89 21.18
CA LEU A 121 7.83 -9.91 19.99
C LEU A 121 8.32 -10.92 18.93
N TRP A 122 7.46 -11.84 18.51
CA TRP A 122 7.69 -12.74 17.37
C TRP A 122 6.43 -12.87 16.50
N VAL A 123 6.63 -13.01 15.18
CA VAL A 123 5.56 -13.12 14.18
C VAL A 123 5.85 -14.30 13.25
N PRO A 124 5.07 -15.39 13.32
CA PRO A 124 5.24 -16.52 12.40
C PRO A 124 5.03 -16.15 10.94
N ARG A 125 5.82 -16.75 10.04
CA ARG A 125 5.80 -16.46 8.59
C ARG A 125 4.41 -16.53 7.96
N LYS A 126 3.53 -17.42 8.44
CA LYS A 126 2.15 -17.55 7.97
C LYS A 126 1.36 -16.23 8.00
N LEU A 127 1.66 -15.34 8.93
CA LEU A 127 0.99 -14.06 9.08
C LEU A 127 1.46 -13.01 8.07
N LEU A 128 2.65 -13.17 7.48
CA LEU A 128 3.24 -12.18 6.60
C LEU A 128 2.52 -12.16 5.23
N MET A 129 2.53 -10.98 4.60
CA MET A 129 2.21 -10.86 3.17
C MET A 129 3.53 -10.76 2.41
N THR A 130 3.86 -11.76 1.60
CA THR A 130 5.12 -11.83 0.86
C THR A 130 4.90 -11.83 -0.65
N VAL A 131 5.99 -11.75 -1.42
CA VAL A 131 5.92 -11.93 -2.89
C VAL A 131 5.46 -13.36 -3.24
N GLU A 132 5.77 -14.36 -2.41
CA GLU A 132 5.31 -15.75 -2.56
C GLU A 132 3.81 -15.87 -2.32
N SER A 133 3.25 -15.28 -1.26
CA SER A 133 1.79 -15.27 -1.07
C SER A 133 1.09 -14.52 -2.20
N ALA A 134 1.69 -13.45 -2.73
CA ALA A 134 1.17 -12.73 -3.89
C ALA A 134 1.05 -13.63 -5.12
N LYS A 135 2.09 -14.41 -5.43
CA LYS A 135 2.09 -15.40 -6.54
C LYS A 135 1.03 -16.48 -6.37
N ASN A 136 0.75 -16.89 -5.13
CA ASN A 136 -0.21 -17.93 -4.80
C ASN A 136 -1.65 -17.40 -4.60
N SER A 137 -1.85 -16.09 -4.70
CA SER A 137 -3.15 -15.44 -4.54
C SER A 137 -3.92 -15.31 -5.86
N VAL A 138 -5.07 -14.62 -5.84
CA VAL A 138 -5.83 -14.24 -7.05
C VAL A 138 -5.00 -13.42 -8.06
N LEU A 139 -3.91 -12.78 -7.60
CA LEU A 139 -2.97 -12.03 -8.45
C LEU A 139 -2.06 -12.95 -9.29
N GLY A 140 -1.86 -14.21 -8.88
CA GLY A 140 -0.92 -15.15 -9.49
C GLY A 140 -0.98 -15.27 -11.01
N PRO A 141 -2.17 -15.43 -11.63
CA PRO A 141 -2.31 -15.48 -13.08
C PRO A 141 -1.74 -14.23 -13.77
N LEU A 142 -2.04 -13.03 -13.27
CA LEU A 142 -1.51 -11.78 -13.85
C LEU A 142 -0.01 -11.63 -13.57
N TYR A 143 0.45 -11.97 -12.35
CA TYR A 143 1.87 -11.98 -11.99
C TYR A 143 2.69 -12.80 -12.98
N SER A 144 2.19 -13.98 -13.40
CA SER A 144 2.90 -14.86 -14.33
C SER A 144 3.09 -14.29 -15.75
N GLN A 145 2.33 -13.25 -16.11
CA GLN A 145 2.36 -12.65 -17.46
C GLN A 145 2.98 -11.25 -17.48
N ASP A 146 2.91 -10.51 -16.37
CA ASP A 146 3.37 -9.13 -16.30
C ASP A 146 4.84 -9.04 -15.86
N ARG A 147 5.69 -8.48 -16.73
CA ARG A 147 7.13 -8.35 -16.46
C ARG A 147 7.46 -7.40 -15.32
N ILE A 148 6.64 -6.37 -15.08
CA ILE A 148 6.88 -5.41 -14.01
C ILE A 148 6.61 -6.09 -12.66
N LEU A 149 5.51 -6.84 -12.53
CA LEU A 149 5.22 -7.62 -11.32
C LEU A 149 6.32 -8.65 -11.01
N GLN A 150 6.89 -9.28 -12.05
CA GLN A 150 7.97 -10.26 -11.88
C GLN A 150 9.30 -9.63 -11.45
N ALA A 151 9.63 -8.45 -11.99
CA ALA A 151 10.88 -7.77 -11.73
C ALA A 151 10.85 -6.93 -10.44
N MET A 152 9.67 -6.49 -10.00
CA MET A 152 9.51 -5.51 -8.92
C MET A 152 8.62 -6.06 -7.80
N GLY A 153 9.24 -6.76 -6.84
CA GLY A 153 8.54 -7.40 -5.72
C GLY A 153 7.75 -6.42 -4.83
N ASN A 154 8.21 -5.17 -4.71
CA ASN A 154 7.50 -4.11 -4.01
C ASN A 154 6.16 -3.74 -4.70
N ILE A 155 6.14 -3.70 -6.03
CA ILE A 155 4.90 -3.49 -6.79
C ILE A 155 3.99 -4.72 -6.67
N ALA A 156 4.55 -5.94 -6.72
CA ALA A 156 3.79 -7.16 -6.51
C ALA A 156 3.10 -7.18 -5.13
N LEU A 157 3.80 -6.74 -4.07
CA LEU A 157 3.22 -6.58 -2.74
C LEU A 157 2.09 -5.54 -2.71
N ALA A 158 2.25 -4.40 -3.40
CA ALA A 158 1.22 -3.37 -3.44
C ALA A 158 -0.08 -3.89 -4.10
N PHE A 159 0.02 -4.64 -5.20
CA PHE A 159 -1.14 -5.27 -5.82
C PHE A 159 -1.72 -6.41 -5.00
N HIS A 160 -0.88 -7.19 -4.32
CA HIS A 160 -1.34 -8.22 -3.39
C HIS A 160 -2.18 -7.60 -2.27
N LEU A 161 -1.66 -6.53 -1.66
CA LEU A 161 -2.36 -5.77 -0.61
C LEU A 161 -3.72 -5.25 -1.09
N LEU A 162 -3.80 -4.70 -2.30
CA LEU A 162 -5.07 -4.22 -2.87
C LEU A 162 -6.06 -5.35 -3.17
N CYS A 163 -5.59 -6.47 -3.73
CA CYS A 163 -6.46 -7.61 -4.02
C CYS A 163 -7.04 -8.21 -2.73
N GLU A 164 -6.20 -8.38 -1.71
CA GLU A 164 -6.63 -8.89 -0.41
C GLU A 164 -7.53 -7.89 0.33
N ARG A 165 -7.25 -6.58 0.24
CA ARG A 165 -8.11 -5.52 0.78
C ARG A 165 -9.51 -5.59 0.22
N ALA A 166 -9.63 -5.84 -1.09
CA ALA A 166 -10.92 -5.93 -1.77
C ALA A 166 -11.60 -7.29 -1.67
N ASN A 167 -10.96 -8.28 -1.03
CA ASN A 167 -11.55 -9.58 -0.73
C ASN A 167 -12.04 -9.62 0.74
N PRO A 168 -13.36 -9.56 1.00
CA PRO A 168 -13.90 -9.55 2.37
C PRO A 168 -13.58 -10.79 3.21
N ASN A 169 -13.21 -11.89 2.56
CA ASN A 169 -12.85 -13.15 3.22
C ASN A 169 -11.32 -13.39 3.22
N SER A 170 -10.52 -12.35 2.94
CA SER A 170 -9.07 -12.50 2.96
C SER A 170 -8.58 -12.88 4.35
N PHE A 171 -7.62 -13.80 4.39
CA PHE A 171 -6.92 -14.20 5.63
C PHE A 171 -6.27 -12.99 6.32
N TRP A 172 -5.82 -12.00 5.56
CA TRP A 172 -5.13 -10.81 6.07
C TRP A 172 -6.07 -9.63 6.37
N GLN A 173 -7.40 -9.79 6.32
CA GLN A 173 -8.33 -8.71 6.67
C GLN A 173 -8.03 -8.05 8.04
N PRO A 174 -7.72 -8.80 9.13
CA PRO A 174 -7.40 -8.19 10.43
C PRO A 174 -6.18 -7.26 10.37
N TYR A 175 -5.18 -7.58 9.54
CA TYR A 175 -4.04 -6.70 9.31
C TYR A 175 -4.42 -5.50 8.42
N ILE A 176 -5.09 -5.73 7.31
CA ILE A 176 -5.41 -4.67 6.33
C ILE A 176 -6.33 -3.60 6.92
N GLN A 177 -7.26 -3.99 7.79
CA GLN A 177 -8.19 -3.08 8.48
C GLN A 177 -7.50 -2.19 9.51
N THR A 178 -6.31 -2.58 10.00
CA THR A 178 -5.52 -1.81 10.96
C THR A 178 -4.41 -0.98 10.32
N LEU A 179 -4.27 -0.99 9.00
CA LEU A 179 -3.35 -0.10 8.29
C LEU A 179 -3.83 1.36 8.32
N PRO A 180 -2.92 2.35 8.27
CA PRO A 180 -3.28 3.75 8.03
C PRO A 180 -4.10 3.88 6.75
N SER A 181 -5.07 4.80 6.72
CA SER A 181 -5.80 5.12 5.48
C SER A 181 -5.09 6.18 4.63
N GLU A 182 -4.16 6.93 5.25
CA GLU A 182 -3.35 7.98 4.64
C GLU A 182 -1.92 7.92 5.21
N TYR A 183 -0.97 8.55 4.51
CA TYR A 183 0.46 8.57 4.85
C TYR A 183 1.05 9.93 4.55
N ASP A 184 2.18 10.25 5.17
CA ASP A 184 2.92 11.50 4.94
C ASP A 184 4.07 11.34 3.94
N THR A 185 3.92 10.43 2.96
CA THR A 185 4.90 10.33 1.87
C THR A 185 4.73 11.54 0.92
N PRO A 186 5.78 11.95 0.18
CA PRO A 186 5.67 13.07 -0.78
C PRO A 186 4.58 12.92 -1.86
N LEU A 187 4.00 11.72 -2.02
CA LEU A 187 2.82 11.48 -2.87
C LEU A 187 1.53 12.14 -2.34
N TYR A 188 1.48 12.47 -1.04
CA TYR A 188 0.34 13.13 -0.38
C TYR A 188 0.54 14.63 -0.20
N PHE A 189 1.78 15.11 -0.35
CA PHE A 189 2.08 16.53 -0.17
C PHE A 189 1.31 17.39 -1.16
N GLU A 190 0.92 18.58 -0.71
CA GLU A 190 0.45 19.66 -1.55
C GLU A 190 1.57 20.24 -2.40
N GLU A 191 1.21 20.92 -3.49
CA GLU A 191 2.20 21.50 -4.40
C GLU A 191 3.14 22.48 -3.66
N GLU A 192 2.59 23.30 -2.77
CA GLU A 192 3.37 24.27 -1.99
C GLU A 192 4.32 23.61 -0.99
N GLU A 193 3.95 22.46 -0.43
CA GLU A 193 4.83 21.70 0.48
C GLU A 193 6.03 21.12 -0.27
N VAL A 194 5.81 20.59 -1.49
CA VAL A 194 6.92 20.16 -2.36
C VAL A 194 7.73 21.35 -2.87
N ARG A 195 7.10 22.52 -3.07
CA ARG A 195 7.80 23.74 -3.48
C ARG A 195 8.84 24.17 -2.46
N CYS A 196 8.63 23.92 -1.16
CA CYS A 196 9.63 24.17 -0.13
C CYS A 196 10.94 23.38 -0.32
N LEU A 197 10.93 22.31 -1.12
CA LEU A 197 12.11 21.51 -1.44
C LEU A 197 12.87 22.02 -2.67
N GLN A 198 12.42 23.10 -3.32
CA GLN A 198 13.11 23.65 -4.49
C GLN A 198 14.58 23.95 -4.15
N SER A 199 15.46 23.68 -5.13
CA SER A 199 16.92 23.82 -4.98
C SER A 199 17.58 22.89 -3.95
N THR A 200 16.87 21.91 -3.40
CA THR A 200 17.46 20.83 -2.59
C THR A 200 17.80 19.61 -3.46
N GLN A 201 18.65 18.71 -2.95
CA GLN A 201 18.95 17.45 -3.64
C GLN A 201 17.76 16.47 -3.60
N ALA A 202 16.99 16.49 -2.51
CA ALA A 202 15.89 15.54 -2.27
C ALA A 202 14.70 15.72 -3.23
N ILE A 203 14.53 16.92 -3.82
CA ILE A 203 13.39 17.19 -4.71
C ILE A 203 13.39 16.30 -5.96
N HIS A 204 14.58 15.91 -6.45
CA HIS A 204 14.70 15.00 -7.59
C HIS A 204 14.09 13.62 -7.30
N ASP A 205 14.28 13.11 -6.08
CA ASP A 205 13.66 11.85 -5.64
C ASP A 205 12.15 11.99 -5.50
N VAL A 206 11.65 13.15 -5.04
CA VAL A 206 10.21 13.45 -4.99
C VAL A 206 9.59 13.45 -6.39
N PHE A 207 10.23 14.13 -7.35
CA PHE A 207 9.78 14.13 -8.74
C PHE A 207 9.78 12.73 -9.34
N SER A 208 10.86 11.97 -9.13
CA SER A 208 10.98 10.59 -9.60
C SER A 208 9.90 9.70 -8.99
N GLN A 209 9.68 9.78 -7.68
CA GLN A 209 8.64 9.02 -6.98
C GLN A 209 7.26 9.33 -7.55
N TYR A 210 6.90 10.60 -7.69
CA TYR A 210 5.60 11.01 -8.22
C TYR A 210 5.39 10.56 -9.68
N LYS A 211 6.38 10.77 -10.55
CA LYS A 211 6.34 10.34 -11.97
C LYS A 211 6.27 8.82 -12.09
N ASN A 212 7.03 8.08 -11.28
CA ASN A 212 7.04 6.61 -11.29
C ASN A 212 5.70 6.05 -10.83
N THR A 213 5.13 6.54 -9.73
CA THR A 213 3.81 6.11 -9.23
C THR A 213 2.71 6.42 -10.23
N ALA A 214 2.70 7.62 -10.82
CA ALA A 214 1.74 7.99 -11.85
C ALA A 214 1.85 7.10 -13.12
N ARG A 215 3.08 6.81 -13.57
CA ARG A 215 3.34 5.90 -14.71
C ARG A 215 2.84 4.50 -14.43
N GLN A 216 3.17 3.95 -13.26
CA GLN A 216 2.79 2.60 -12.87
C GLN A 216 1.28 2.46 -12.71
N TYR A 217 0.62 3.43 -12.06
CA TYR A 217 -0.84 3.48 -11.99
C TYR A 217 -1.47 3.42 -13.37
N ALA A 218 -1.05 4.31 -14.28
CA ALA A 218 -1.61 4.39 -15.62
C ALA A 218 -1.37 3.10 -16.45
N TYR A 219 -0.16 2.53 -16.33
CA TYR A 219 0.19 1.25 -16.94
C TYR A 219 -0.73 0.13 -16.44
N PHE A 220 -0.82 -0.06 -15.12
CA PHE A 220 -1.60 -1.14 -14.55
C PHE A 220 -3.11 -0.93 -14.69
N TYR A 221 -3.58 0.32 -14.73
CA TYR A 221 -4.98 0.60 -15.06
C TYR A 221 -5.32 0.03 -16.43
N LYS A 222 -4.49 0.30 -17.45
CA LYS A 222 -4.66 -0.27 -18.78
C LYS A 222 -4.57 -1.80 -18.77
N VAL A 223 -3.53 -2.36 -18.14
CA VAL A 223 -3.33 -3.83 -18.06
C VAL A 223 -4.53 -4.53 -17.41
N ILE A 224 -5.03 -4.02 -16.28
CA ILE A 224 -6.18 -4.60 -15.59
C ILE A 224 -7.42 -4.55 -16.47
N GLN A 225 -7.64 -3.46 -17.21
CA GLN A 225 -8.79 -3.32 -18.09
C GLN A 225 -8.72 -4.20 -19.34
N THR A 226 -7.51 -4.50 -19.87
CA THR A 226 -7.37 -5.23 -21.15
C THR A 226 -6.92 -6.68 -21.04
N HIS A 227 -6.18 -7.06 -20.00
CA HIS A 227 -5.55 -8.38 -19.93
C HIS A 227 -6.52 -9.46 -19.39
N PRO A 228 -6.70 -10.60 -20.08
CA PRO A 228 -7.62 -11.65 -19.63
C PRO A 228 -7.35 -12.21 -18.23
N HIS A 229 -6.07 -12.31 -17.83
CA HIS A 229 -5.68 -12.81 -16.49
C HIS A 229 -6.02 -11.84 -15.35
N ALA A 230 -6.41 -10.60 -15.66
CA ALA A 230 -6.90 -9.63 -14.68
C ALA A 230 -8.43 -9.72 -14.45
N ASN A 231 -9.18 -10.48 -15.26
CA ASN A 231 -10.65 -10.48 -15.22
C ASN A 231 -11.26 -10.97 -13.91
N LYS A 232 -10.52 -11.78 -13.13
CA LYS A 232 -10.96 -12.27 -11.81
C LYS A 232 -10.49 -11.37 -10.65
N LEU A 233 -9.69 -10.34 -10.93
CA LEU A 233 -9.22 -9.46 -9.88
C LEU A 233 -10.35 -8.54 -9.44
N PRO A 234 -10.50 -8.29 -8.12
CA PRO A 234 -11.47 -7.29 -7.65
C PRO A 234 -11.15 -5.88 -8.19
N LEU A 235 -9.89 -5.63 -8.57
CA LEU A 235 -9.43 -4.40 -9.20
C LEU A 235 -10.02 -4.15 -10.60
N LYS A 236 -10.61 -5.17 -11.23
CA LYS A 236 -11.30 -5.03 -12.51
C LYS A 236 -12.51 -4.11 -12.39
N ASP A 237 -13.23 -4.22 -11.28
CA ASP A 237 -14.45 -3.45 -11.01
C ASP A 237 -14.12 -2.03 -10.55
N SER A 238 -13.09 -1.88 -9.72
CA SER A 238 -12.64 -0.57 -9.23
C SER A 238 -11.15 -0.59 -8.89
N PHE A 239 -10.39 0.26 -9.58
CA PHE A 239 -8.98 0.54 -9.32
C PHE A 239 -8.74 2.03 -9.56
N THR A 240 -8.56 2.78 -8.47
CA THR A 240 -8.36 4.23 -8.52
C THR A 240 -6.90 4.60 -8.34
N TYR A 241 -6.55 5.85 -8.67
CA TYR A 241 -5.22 6.37 -8.34
C TYR A 241 -5.00 6.38 -6.83
N GLU A 242 -6.06 6.59 -6.03
CA GLU A 242 -5.95 6.59 -4.58
C GLU A 242 -5.65 5.20 -4.02
N ASP A 243 -6.25 4.15 -4.59
CA ASP A 243 -5.89 2.77 -4.24
C ASP A 243 -4.39 2.54 -4.46
N TYR A 244 -3.89 2.94 -5.64
CA TYR A 244 -2.49 2.71 -5.97
C TYR A 244 -1.54 3.51 -5.10
N ARG A 245 -1.82 4.81 -4.89
CA ARG A 245 -1.04 5.69 -4.01
C ARG A 245 -0.99 5.15 -2.58
N TRP A 246 -2.13 4.71 -2.05
CA TRP A 246 -2.22 4.08 -0.73
C TRP A 246 -1.39 2.81 -0.65
N ALA A 247 -1.50 1.92 -1.64
CA ALA A 247 -0.82 0.63 -1.63
C ALA A 247 0.70 0.76 -1.70
N VAL A 248 1.22 1.60 -2.60
CA VAL A 248 2.68 1.80 -2.70
C VAL A 248 3.24 2.52 -1.47
N SER A 249 2.45 3.42 -0.86
CA SER A 249 2.84 4.09 0.39
C SER A 249 2.84 3.13 1.57
N SER A 250 1.86 2.23 1.65
CA SER A 250 1.81 1.13 2.63
C SER A 250 3.05 0.25 2.52
N VAL A 251 3.42 -0.14 1.30
CA VAL A 251 4.59 -0.99 1.06
C VAL A 251 5.89 -0.24 1.37
N MET A 252 6.10 0.97 0.85
CA MET A 252 7.39 1.65 1.03
C MET A 252 7.67 2.04 2.49
N THR A 253 6.63 2.26 3.30
CA THR A 253 6.76 2.63 4.71
C THR A 253 6.87 1.43 5.66
N ARG A 254 6.56 0.20 5.20
CA ARG A 254 6.43 -0.98 6.08
C ARG A 254 7.05 -2.29 5.55
N GLN A 255 7.57 -2.31 4.32
CA GLN A 255 8.17 -3.52 3.74
C GLN A 255 9.52 -3.85 4.38
N ASN A 256 9.79 -5.15 4.47
CA ASN A 256 11.03 -5.70 5.01
C ASN A 256 11.58 -6.74 4.04
N GLN A 257 12.91 -6.90 4.04
CA GLN A 257 13.56 -8.04 3.38
C GLN A 257 13.73 -9.16 4.38
N ILE A 258 13.27 -10.36 4.02
CA ILE A 258 13.41 -11.57 4.84
C ILE A 258 13.95 -12.71 3.96
N PRO A 259 14.61 -13.73 4.54
CA PRO A 259 14.95 -14.93 3.79
C PRO A 259 13.69 -15.65 3.29
N THR A 260 13.79 -16.32 2.16
CA THR A 260 12.80 -17.30 1.69
C THR A 260 12.75 -18.51 2.64
N GLU A 261 11.70 -19.33 2.56
CA GLU A 261 11.53 -20.49 3.45
C GLU A 261 12.68 -21.50 3.36
N ASP A 262 13.25 -21.66 2.17
CA ASP A 262 14.43 -22.51 1.92
C ASP A 262 15.75 -21.83 2.29
N GLY A 263 15.73 -20.58 2.78
CA GLY A 263 16.90 -19.79 3.13
C GLY A 263 17.81 -19.39 1.96
N SER A 264 17.45 -19.72 0.71
CA SER A 264 18.35 -19.57 -0.43
C SER A 264 18.38 -18.15 -1.02
N ARG A 265 17.32 -17.37 -0.80
CA ARG A 265 17.10 -16.05 -1.39
C ARG A 265 16.49 -15.10 -0.38
N VAL A 266 16.40 -13.83 -0.75
CA VAL A 266 15.62 -12.83 -0.02
C VAL A 266 14.31 -12.53 -0.75
N THR A 267 13.26 -12.23 0.00
CA THR A 267 11.95 -11.80 -0.49
C THR A 267 11.48 -10.57 0.28
N LEU A 268 10.56 -9.82 -0.29
CA LEU A 268 9.92 -8.69 0.38
C LEU A 268 8.68 -9.17 1.14
N ALA A 269 8.46 -8.61 2.32
CA ALA A 269 7.31 -8.93 3.16
C ALA A 269 6.78 -7.73 3.93
N LEU A 270 5.46 -7.72 4.16
CA LEU A 270 4.83 -6.96 5.23
C LEU A 270 4.70 -7.85 6.46
N ILE A 271 5.06 -7.32 7.63
CA ILE A 271 5.11 -8.08 8.89
C ILE A 271 4.08 -7.49 9.86
N PRO A 272 2.84 -8.04 9.88
CA PRO A 272 1.79 -7.55 10.77
C PRO A 272 2.22 -7.57 12.22
N LEU A 273 1.60 -6.70 13.02
CA LEU A 273 1.88 -6.48 14.45
C LEU A 273 3.24 -5.83 14.71
N TRP A 274 4.33 -6.44 14.27
CA TRP A 274 5.69 -5.90 14.46
C TRP A 274 5.86 -4.54 13.77
N ASP A 275 5.28 -4.35 12.58
CA ASP A 275 5.37 -3.08 11.85
C ASP A 275 4.66 -1.90 12.54
N MET A 276 3.95 -2.13 13.66
CA MET A 276 3.38 -1.07 14.52
C MET A 276 4.42 -0.44 15.46
N CYS A 277 5.64 -0.98 15.54
CA CYS A 277 6.72 -0.32 16.27
C CYS A 277 7.16 0.96 15.52
N ASN A 278 7.15 2.09 16.22
CA ASN A 278 7.71 3.34 15.71
C ASN A 278 9.24 3.35 15.80
N HIS A 279 9.87 4.24 15.02
CA HIS A 279 11.32 4.34 14.97
C HIS A 279 11.89 5.10 16.18
N THR A 280 13.08 4.67 16.62
CA THR A 280 13.98 5.45 17.48
C THR A 280 15.43 5.09 17.14
N ASN A 281 16.39 5.94 17.51
CA ASN A 281 17.81 5.70 17.26
C ASN A 281 18.29 4.45 18.01
N GLY A 282 19.07 3.59 17.35
CA GLY A 282 19.60 2.37 17.95
C GLY A 282 20.28 1.43 16.95
N LEU A 283 20.44 0.17 17.35
CA LEU A 283 20.91 -0.92 16.49
C LEU A 283 19.72 -1.75 16.00
N VAL A 284 19.89 -2.46 14.89
CA VAL A 284 18.89 -3.43 14.42
C VAL A 284 18.86 -4.61 15.39
N MET A 285 17.76 -4.74 16.15
CA MET A 285 17.55 -5.79 17.15
C MET A 285 16.54 -6.86 16.69
N THR A 286 16.32 -6.97 15.38
CA THR A 286 15.36 -7.90 14.78
C THR A 286 16.07 -8.89 13.88
N SER A 287 15.79 -10.17 14.05
CA SER A 287 16.34 -11.24 13.23
C SER A 287 15.23 -12.09 12.60
N PRO A 288 15.45 -12.66 11.40
CA PRO A 288 14.65 -13.78 10.94
C PRO A 288 14.89 -14.93 11.93
N GLY A 289 13.87 -15.32 12.69
CA GLY A 289 13.96 -16.50 13.56
C GLY A 289 14.33 -17.73 12.74
N CYS A 290 15.23 -18.57 13.28
CA CYS A 290 15.56 -19.89 12.71
C CYS A 290 14.33 -20.80 12.65
#